data_AF-A0A4U6P3A1-F1
#
_entry.id   AF-A0A4U6P3A1-F1
#
_cell.length_a   1.000
_cell.length_b   1.000
_cell.length_c   1.000
_cell.angle_alpha   90.00
_cell.angle_beta   90.00
_cell.angle_gamma   90.00
#
_symmetry.space_group_name_H-M   'P 1'
#
loop_
_entity.id
_entity.type
_entity.pdbx_description
1 polymer ?
#
loop_
_entity_poly.entity_id
_entity_poly.type
_entity_poly.pdbx_seq_one_letter_code
_entity_poly.pdbx_strand_id
1 'polypeptide(L)'
;MTDKLPLRVFLRRGRRSLRRMTALQRTIFFDIRMEDLSYAQLAQRHGISAEQAEAEFAAALRIFLRTLYEPEPWWRRLSHRL
;
A
#
# COMPACT_ATOMS: atom_id res chain seq x y z
N MET A 1 16.03 13.16 6.78
CA MET A 1 15.97 11.83 7.43
C MET A 1 14.67 11.76 8.19
N THR A 2 13.87 10.73 7.93
CA THR A 2 12.42 10.68 8.13
C THR A 2 12.00 10.78 9.59
N ASP A 3 11.36 11.88 9.99
CA ASP A 3 10.52 11.85 11.20
C ASP A 3 9.46 10.77 10.97
N LYS A 4 9.50 9.71 11.80
CA LYS A 4 8.51 8.64 11.74
C LYS A 4 7.13 9.29 11.96
N LEU A 5 6.23 9.10 10.99
CA LEU A 5 4.86 9.58 11.12
C LEU A 5 4.25 9.09 12.43
N PRO A 6 3.50 9.93 13.17
CA PRO A 6 2.76 9.46 14.34
C PRO A 6 1.90 8.25 13.97
N LEU A 7 1.86 7.22 14.83
CA LEU A 7 1.22 5.94 14.53
C LEU A 7 -0.21 6.11 13.99
N ARG A 8 -1.00 7.00 14.58
CA ARG A 8 -2.36 7.31 14.12
C ARG A 8 -2.41 7.84 12.68
N VAL A 9 -1.46 8.69 12.30
CA VAL A 9 -1.35 9.25 10.94
C VAL A 9 -0.90 8.16 9.97
N PHE A 10 0.10 7.35 10.36
CA PHE A 10 0.55 6.21 9.57
C PHE A 10 -0.59 5.23 9.27
N LEU A 11 -1.32 4.79 10.30
CA LEU A 11 -2.44 3.85 10.13
C LEU A 11 -3.57 4.44 9.28
N ARG A 12 -3.90 5.73 9.47
CA ARG A 12 -4.93 6.40 8.64
C ARG A 12 -4.53 6.46 7.17
N ARG A 13 -3.29 6.88 6.88
CA ARG A 13 -2.77 6.97 5.51
C ARG A 13 -2.62 5.59 4.87
N GLY A 14 -2.15 4.59 5.62
CA GLY A 14 -2.09 3.20 5.19
C GLY A 14 -3.48 2.63 4.85
N ARG A 15 -4.48 2.82 5.71
CA ARG A 15 -5.87 2.40 5.38
C ARG A 15 -6.38 3.08 4.11
N ARG A 16 -6.05 4.35 3.90
CA ARG A 16 -6.43 5.08 2.69
C ARG A 16 -5.74 4.54 1.44
N SER A 17 -4.46 4.19 1.51
CA SER A 17 -3.75 3.61 0.37
C SER A 17 -4.33 2.26 -0.02
N LEU A 18 -4.67 1.41 0.95
CA LEU A 18 -5.31 0.12 0.68
C LEU A 18 -6.64 0.27 -0.07
N ARG A 19 -7.43 1.32 0.21
CA ARG A 19 -8.67 1.63 -0.52
C ARG A 19 -8.45 2.10 -1.96
N ARG A 20 -7.24 2.58 -2.29
CA ARG A 20 -6.86 3.03 -3.65
C ARG A 20 -6.29 1.90 -4.51
N MET A 21 -5.88 0.79 -3.91
CA MET A 21 -5.38 -0.38 -4.61
C MET A 21 -6.53 -1.17 -5.24
N THR A 22 -6.26 -1.83 -6.37
CA THR A 22 -7.14 -2.89 -6.89
C THR A 22 -7.21 -4.06 -5.91
N ALA A 23 -8.17 -4.98 -6.11
CA ALA A 23 -8.26 -6.18 -5.28
C ALA A 23 -6.97 -7.01 -5.35
N LEU A 24 -6.45 -7.26 -6.56
CA LEU A 24 -5.22 -8.01 -6.79
C LEU A 24 -4.00 -7.36 -6.13
N GLN A 25 -3.81 -6.05 -6.33
CA GLN A 25 -2.72 -5.29 -5.70
C GLN A 25 -2.75 -5.38 -4.18
N ARG A 26 -3.95 -5.27 -3.59
CA ARG A 26 -4.12 -5.35 -2.14
C ARG A 26 -3.75 -6.74 -1.62
N THR A 27 -4.17 -7.80 -2.32
CA THR A 27 -3.85 -9.18 -1.93
C THR A 27 -2.35 -9.43 -2.05
N ILE A 28 -1.72 -9.13 -3.19
CA ILE A 28 -0.27 -9.28 -3.39
C ILE A 28 0.53 -8.49 -2.33
N PHE A 29 0.10 -7.27 -2.02
CA PHE A 29 0.76 -6.45 -1.00
C PHE A 29 0.72 -7.11 0.39
N PHE A 30 -0.40 -7.74 0.77
CA PHE A 30 -0.51 -8.43 2.05
C PHE A 30 0.25 -9.75 2.07
N ASP A 31 0.20 -10.52 0.98
CA ASP A 31 0.94 -11.77 0.85
C ASP A 31 2.45 -11.55 1.06
N ILE A 32 3.04 -10.52 0.44
CA ILE A 32 4.44 -10.16 0.71
C ILE A 32 4.62 -9.70 2.15
N ARG A 33 3.76 -8.80 2.64
CA ARG A 33 4.02 -8.13 3.91
C ARG A 33 3.79 -8.99 5.15
N MET A 34 2.89 -9.98 5.06
CA MET A 34 2.46 -10.83 6.17
C MET A 34 2.99 -12.25 6.07
N GLU A 35 3.15 -12.76 4.84
CA GLU A 35 3.55 -14.15 4.60
C GLU A 35 4.95 -14.26 3.96
N ASP A 36 5.59 -13.14 3.60
CA ASP A 36 6.93 -13.08 2.99
C ASP A 36 7.06 -13.91 1.70
N LEU A 37 5.99 -13.94 0.90
CA LEU A 37 5.98 -14.69 -0.36
C LEU A 37 6.88 -14.04 -1.42
N SER A 38 7.62 -14.88 -2.14
CA SER A 38 8.35 -14.49 -3.35
C SER A 38 7.41 -14.25 -4.54
N TYR A 39 7.88 -13.54 -5.57
CA TYR A 39 7.10 -13.32 -6.80
C TYR A 39 6.69 -14.61 -7.52
N ALA A 40 7.51 -15.66 -7.46
CA ALA A 40 7.16 -16.97 -8.01
C ALA A 40 5.99 -17.63 -7.26
N GLN A 41 5.96 -17.52 -5.93
CA GLN A 41 4.85 -18.04 -5.13
C GLN A 41 3.58 -17.23 -5.33
N LEU A 42 3.69 -15.91 -5.48
CA LEU A 42 2.55 -15.04 -5.84
C LEU A 42 1.99 -15.38 -7.22
N ALA A 43 2.86 -15.56 -8.20
CA ALA A 43 2.48 -15.98 -9.56
C ALA A 43 1.66 -17.26 -9.54
N GLN A 44 2.14 -18.27 -8.81
CA GLN A 44 1.43 -19.54 -8.63
C GLN A 44 0.08 -19.35 -7.91
N ARG A 45 0.04 -18.58 -6.82
CA ARG A 45 -1.17 -18.38 -6.00
C ARG A 45 -2.27 -17.62 -6.75
N HIS A 46 -1.90 -16.63 -7.56
CA HIS A 46 -2.84 -15.74 -8.25
C HIS A 46 -3.08 -16.10 -9.71
N GLY A 47 -2.40 -17.13 -10.24
CA GLY A 47 -2.54 -17.57 -11.63
C GLY A 47 -2.02 -16.55 -12.64
N ILE A 48 -0.96 -15.81 -12.29
CA ILE A 48 -0.33 -14.77 -13.11
C ILE A 48 1.15 -15.08 -13.34
N SER A 49 1.83 -14.32 -14.21
CA SER A 49 3.29 -14.45 -14.34
C SER A 49 4.04 -13.80 -13.17
N ALA A 50 5.31 -14.17 -12.96
CA ALA A 50 6.14 -13.55 -11.93
C ALA A 50 6.37 -12.06 -12.22
N GLU A 51 6.53 -11.70 -13.50
CA GLU A 51 6.68 -10.32 -13.94
C GLU A 51 5.40 -9.50 -13.70
N GLN A 52 4.23 -10.11 -13.90
CA GLN A 52 2.94 -9.49 -13.56
C GLN A 52 2.81 -9.30 -12.04
N ALA A 53 3.20 -10.29 -11.24
CA ALA A 53 3.18 -10.19 -9.78
C ALA A 53 4.10 -9.05 -9.28
N GLU A 54 5.30 -8.94 -9.84
CA GLU A 54 6.23 -7.85 -9.54
C GLU A 54 5.65 -6.49 -9.96
N ALA A 55 5.08 -6.38 -11.16
CA ALA A 55 4.49 -5.14 -11.65
C ALA A 55 3.31 -4.67 -10.78
N GLU A 56 2.43 -5.58 -10.38
CA GLU A 56 1.30 -5.27 -9.49
C GLU A 56 1.78 -4.89 -8.08
N PHE A 57 2.80 -5.57 -7.55
CA PHE A 57 3.41 -5.17 -6.28
C PHE A 57 4.04 -3.78 -6.35
N ALA A 58 4.80 -3.49 -7.41
CA ALA A 58 5.42 -2.19 -7.62
C ALA A 58 4.37 -1.07 -7.71
N ALA A 59 3.25 -1.33 -8.42
CA ALA A 59 2.12 -0.41 -8.47
C ALA A 59 1.48 -0.19 -7.09
N ALA A 60 1.24 -1.26 -6.33
CA ALA A 60 0.71 -1.18 -4.97
C ALA A 60 1.64 -0.39 -4.05
N LEU A 61 2.94 -0.68 -4.06
CA LEU A 61 3.95 -0.01 -3.25
C LEU A 61 4.01 1.49 -3.58
N ARG A 62 3.93 1.85 -4.87
CA ARG A 62 3.89 3.26 -5.30
C ARG A 62 2.65 3.97 -4.74
N ILE A 63 1.47 3.34 -4.78
CA ILE A 63 0.24 3.90 -4.18
C ILE A 63 0.41 4.08 -2.67
N PHE A 64 1.00 3.09 -1.98
CA PHE A 64 1.26 3.13 -0.54
C PHE A 64 2.17 4.30 -0.17
N LEU A 65 3.37 4.36 -0.75
CA LEU A 65 4.37 5.39 -0.45
C LEU A 65 3.87 6.79 -0.78
N ARG A 66 3.24 6.95 -1.95
CA ARG A 66 2.67 8.24 -2.37
C ARG A 66 1.61 8.71 -1.37
N THR A 67 0.69 7.83 -0.99
CA THR A 67 -0.35 8.18 0.00
C THR A 67 0.23 8.44 1.40
N LEU A 68 1.35 7.79 1.74
CA LEU A 68 2.00 7.94 3.03
C LEU A 68 2.73 9.28 3.14
N TYR A 69 3.42 9.71 2.09
CA TYR A 69 4.31 10.87 2.13
C TYR A 69 3.74 12.14 1.50
N GLU A 70 2.75 12.05 0.61
CA GLU A 70 2.11 13.27 0.08
C GLU A 70 1.43 14.04 1.22
N PRO A 71 1.66 15.36 1.32
CA PRO A 71 0.99 16.19 2.31
C PRO A 71 -0.53 16.18 2.06
N GLU A 72 -1.31 15.98 3.13
CA GLU A 72 -2.77 16.04 3.00
C GLU A 72 -3.21 17.46 2.67
N PRO A 73 -4.17 17.66 1.75
CA PRO A 73 -4.80 18.95 1.52
C PRO A 73 -5.34 19.55 2.82
N TRP A 74 -5.27 20.87 2.95
CA TRP A 74 -5.60 21.59 4.19
C TRP A 74 -7.00 21.28 4.72
N TRP A 75 -8.00 21.14 3.83
CA TRP A 75 -9.39 20.87 4.20
C TRP A 75 -9.57 19.50 4.87
N ARG A 76 -8.80 18.48 4.47
CA ARG A 76 -8.82 17.16 5.15
C ARG A 76 -8.17 17.20 6.53
N ARG A 77 -7.23 18.12 6.76
CA ARG A 77 -6.62 18.28 8.09
C ARG A 77 -7.63 18.84 9.09
N LEU A 78 -8.56 19.68 8.62
CA LEU A 78 -9.62 20.27 9.45
C LEU A 78 -10.73 19.26 9.79
N SER A 79 -11.12 18.40 8.85
CA SER A 79 -12.15 17.37 9.06
C SER A 79 -11.77 16.25 10.05
N HIS A 80 -10.60 16.34 10.68
CA HIS A 80 -10.10 15.38 11.67
C HIS A 80 -9.89 16.00 13.05
N ARG A 81 -10.20 17.30 13.23
CA ARG A 81 -10.13 18.01 14.52
C ARG A 81 -11.51 18.26 15.15
N LEU A 82 -12.59 17.98 14.40
CA LEU A 82 -13.98 17.96 14.85
C LEU A 82 -14.42 16.50 14.99
#